data_AF-A0A453FMK1-F1
#
_entry.id   AF-A0A453FMK1-F1
#
_cell.length_a   1.000
_cell.length_b   1.000
_cell.length_c   1.000
_cell.angle_alpha   90.00
_cell.angle_beta   90.00
_cell.angle_gamma   90.00
#
_symmetry.space_group_name_H-M   'P 1'
#
loop_
_entity.id
_entity.type
_entity.pdbx_description
1 polymer ?
#
loop_
_entity_poly.entity_id
_entity_poly.type
_entity_poly.pdbx_seq_one_letter_code
_entity_poly.pdbx_strand_id
1 'polypeptide(L)'
;ELPPLPNPPPLPPLLRKTPFPPPRQPRPRRGPAARPAPRPPRRARRRRISRFASSLPGFRGALKQRYSDFVVHEVARDGTLVRLTSFDLPDEVCLSSSEAEADLPRALESFRLLCGDADCEVLRGFLSSVSEGDSDVSPIILSPDADKAHRLEVHDFFKRNFIFLVTDTVEHSDGVQRCIRVRLRSGPRGRRNRTGIGSSEPSGWRDDRPFDSRGSVTWPYHLGKFLRFHLYKENKDTQEALRVIGKMLGLQPRSFRIAGTKDKRAITTQQVTLFKVHASRLAALNNKLTGIKVGDFNYVKEGLVLGQLMGNRFTITLRSVIAESEDMIKVAVDGLIKNGFINYYGLQRFGSASVPTHLVGATLLRGEWRSAVSLILDPREGV
;
A
#
# COMPACT_ATOMS: atom_id res chain seq x y z
N GLU A 1 -70.18 -66.85 39.97
CA GLU A 1 -69.68 -65.48 39.70
C GLU A 1 -68.28 -65.56 39.15
N LEU A 2 -68.08 -65.04 37.93
CA LEU A 2 -66.86 -64.44 37.38
C LEU A 2 -67.24 -63.96 35.97
N PRO A 3 -67.19 -62.64 35.68
CA PRO A 3 -67.68 -62.08 34.41
C PRO A 3 -66.66 -62.26 33.26
N PRO A 4 -67.13 -62.24 31.99
CA PRO A 4 -66.25 -62.35 30.83
C PRO A 4 -65.42 -61.08 30.59
N LEU A 5 -64.19 -61.27 30.11
CA LEU A 5 -63.26 -60.19 29.72
C LEU A 5 -63.77 -59.44 28.48
N PRO A 6 -63.66 -58.10 28.42
CA PRO A 6 -64.08 -57.31 27.28
C PRO A 6 -63.08 -57.37 26.11
N ASN A 7 -63.62 -57.44 24.89
CA ASN A 7 -62.87 -57.41 23.63
C ASN A 7 -62.20 -56.04 23.37
N PRO A 8 -61.04 -56.01 22.69
CA PRO A 8 -60.36 -54.76 22.32
C PRO A 8 -61.09 -53.99 21.20
N PRO A 9 -60.98 -52.65 21.16
CA PRO A 9 -61.63 -51.80 20.17
C PRO A 9 -60.96 -51.87 18.77
N PRO A 10 -61.72 -51.57 17.70
CA PRO A 10 -61.28 -51.76 16.31
C PRO A 10 -60.34 -50.64 15.81
N LEU A 11 -59.43 -51.03 14.89
CA LEU A 11 -58.51 -50.14 14.17
C LEU A 11 -59.23 -49.27 13.12
N PRO A 12 -58.79 -48.02 12.89
CA PRO A 12 -59.37 -47.14 11.88
C PRO A 12 -59.02 -47.55 10.43
N PRO A 13 -59.90 -47.29 9.45
CA PRO A 13 -59.78 -47.81 8.09
C PRO A 13 -58.71 -47.12 7.23
N LEU A 14 -58.05 -47.94 6.42
CA LEU A 14 -57.02 -47.60 5.45
C LEU A 14 -57.54 -46.79 4.25
N LEU A 15 -56.68 -45.88 3.79
CA LEU A 15 -56.77 -45.05 2.58
C LEU A 15 -57.40 -45.72 1.36
N ARG A 16 -58.48 -45.11 0.83
CA ARG A 16 -59.00 -45.41 -0.52
C ARG A 16 -58.05 -44.84 -1.58
N LYS A 17 -57.44 -45.74 -2.35
CA LYS A 17 -56.69 -45.45 -3.57
C LYS A 17 -57.67 -45.15 -4.71
N THR A 18 -57.57 -43.98 -5.33
CA THR A 18 -58.18 -43.68 -6.64
C THR A 18 -57.26 -44.17 -7.76
N PRO A 19 -57.80 -44.72 -8.87
CA PRO A 19 -57.00 -45.35 -9.93
C PRO A 19 -56.34 -44.33 -10.87
N PHE A 20 -55.09 -44.63 -11.28
CA PHE A 20 -54.30 -43.86 -12.24
C PHE A 20 -54.86 -43.98 -13.68
N PRO A 21 -54.75 -42.92 -14.51
CA PRO A 21 -55.12 -42.98 -15.93
C PRO A 21 -54.08 -43.77 -16.77
N PRO A 22 -54.49 -44.35 -17.92
CA PRO A 22 -53.64 -45.23 -18.71
C PRO A 22 -52.49 -44.50 -19.44
N PRO A 23 -51.38 -45.21 -19.75
CA PRO A 23 -50.18 -44.61 -20.31
C PRO A 23 -50.35 -44.18 -21.78
N ARG A 24 -49.91 -42.96 -22.09
CA ARG A 24 -49.85 -42.44 -23.48
C ARG A 24 -48.62 -42.99 -24.20
N GLN A 25 -48.82 -43.46 -25.43
CA GLN A 25 -47.79 -44.02 -26.32
C GLN A 25 -46.69 -42.99 -26.69
N PRO A 26 -45.44 -43.43 -26.97
CA PRO A 26 -44.33 -42.53 -27.30
C PRO A 26 -44.44 -41.99 -28.73
N ARG A 27 -44.32 -40.66 -28.89
CA ARG A 27 -44.09 -40.02 -30.19
C ARG A 27 -42.63 -40.18 -30.63
N PRO A 28 -42.34 -40.29 -31.94
CA PRO A 28 -40.97 -40.49 -32.43
C PRO A 28 -40.08 -39.27 -32.12
N ARG A 29 -38.89 -39.55 -31.55
CA ARG A 29 -37.87 -38.54 -31.25
C ARG A 29 -37.27 -38.01 -32.57
N ARG A 30 -37.55 -36.75 -32.89
CA ARG A 30 -36.71 -35.95 -33.81
C ARG A 30 -35.31 -35.84 -33.21
N GLY A 31 -34.28 -36.11 -34.01
CA GLY A 31 -32.87 -36.00 -33.62
C GLY A 31 -32.52 -34.61 -33.09
N PRO A 32 -31.41 -34.47 -32.33
CA PRO A 32 -31.05 -33.20 -31.71
C PRO A 32 -30.72 -32.17 -32.80
N ALA A 33 -31.56 -31.14 -32.91
CA ALA A 33 -31.23 -29.92 -33.60
C ALA A 33 -29.97 -29.32 -32.96
N ALA A 34 -28.99 -28.95 -33.79
CA ALA A 34 -27.76 -28.31 -33.37
C ALA A 34 -28.05 -27.17 -32.37
N ARG A 35 -27.45 -27.25 -31.18
CA ARG A 35 -27.57 -26.19 -30.18
C ARG A 35 -27.00 -24.89 -30.77
N PRO A 36 -27.73 -23.77 -30.74
CA PRO A 36 -27.19 -22.51 -31.19
C PRO A 36 -26.01 -22.11 -30.28
N ALA A 37 -24.98 -21.53 -30.91
CA ALA A 37 -23.77 -21.07 -30.25
C ALA A 37 -24.07 -20.28 -28.96
N PRO A 38 -23.23 -20.39 -27.91
CA PRO A 38 -23.47 -19.74 -26.64
C PRO A 38 -23.59 -18.22 -26.82
N ARG A 39 -24.78 -17.68 -26.51
CA ARG A 39 -25.05 -16.24 -26.56
C ARG A 39 -24.19 -15.52 -25.51
N PRO A 40 -23.55 -14.38 -25.85
CA PRO A 40 -22.75 -13.63 -24.89
C PRO A 40 -23.63 -13.05 -23.77
N PRO A 41 -23.07 -12.83 -22.57
CA PRO A 41 -23.82 -12.38 -21.40
C PRO A 41 -24.52 -11.04 -21.65
N ARG A 42 -25.79 -10.92 -21.20
CA ARG A 42 -26.68 -9.76 -21.41
C ARG A 42 -26.07 -8.41 -21.02
N ARG A 43 -25.16 -8.36 -20.03
CA ARG A 43 -24.45 -7.13 -19.62
C ARG A 43 -23.44 -6.62 -20.66
N ALA A 44 -22.81 -7.51 -21.42
CA ALA A 44 -21.87 -7.14 -22.48
C ALA A 44 -22.60 -6.57 -23.71
N ARG A 45 -23.79 -7.09 -24.06
CA ARG A 45 -24.56 -6.57 -25.22
C ARG A 45 -25.01 -5.12 -25.07
N ARG A 46 -25.18 -4.61 -23.85
CA ARG A 46 -25.51 -3.18 -23.64
C ARG A 46 -24.32 -2.24 -23.85
N ARG A 47 -23.08 -2.73 -24.03
CA ARG A 47 -21.89 -1.88 -24.10
C ARG A 47 -20.86 -2.45 -25.08
N ARG A 48 -20.66 -1.75 -26.21
CA ARG A 48 -19.54 -1.66 -27.20
C ARG A 48 -18.46 -2.77 -27.37
N ILE A 49 -18.45 -3.86 -26.62
CA ILE A 49 -17.51 -4.99 -26.70
C ILE A 49 -18.25 -6.11 -27.43
N SER A 50 -18.04 -6.22 -28.73
CA SER A 50 -18.78 -7.14 -29.60
C SER A 50 -17.90 -8.07 -30.44
N ARG A 51 -16.64 -7.71 -30.67
CA ARG A 51 -15.69 -8.49 -31.46
C ARG A 51 -14.73 -9.26 -30.57
N PHE A 52 -14.26 -10.39 -31.09
CA PHE A 52 -13.24 -11.25 -30.48
C PHE A 52 -12.07 -11.41 -31.46
N ALA A 53 -10.87 -11.62 -30.93
CA ALA A 53 -9.68 -11.89 -31.75
C ALA A 53 -9.68 -13.33 -32.33
N SER A 54 -10.32 -14.26 -31.63
CA SER A 54 -10.44 -15.66 -32.05
C SER A 54 -11.83 -15.95 -32.61
N SER A 55 -11.89 -16.83 -33.61
CA SER A 55 -13.12 -17.39 -34.19
C SER A 55 -13.55 -18.72 -33.54
N LEU A 56 -12.77 -19.23 -32.58
CA LEU A 56 -13.06 -20.48 -31.89
C LEU A 56 -14.37 -20.39 -31.08
N PRO A 57 -15.10 -21.51 -30.92
CA PRO A 57 -16.22 -21.59 -29.98
C PRO A 57 -15.76 -21.26 -28.55
N GLY A 58 -16.52 -20.42 -27.86
CA GLY A 58 -16.24 -20.07 -26.46
C GLY A 58 -16.75 -21.12 -25.49
N PHE A 59 -16.02 -21.30 -24.38
CA PHE A 59 -16.45 -22.11 -23.24
C PHE A 59 -16.85 -21.23 -22.04
N ARG A 60 -17.45 -21.82 -21.01
CA ARG A 60 -17.87 -21.11 -19.79
C ARG A 60 -16.93 -21.38 -18.64
N GLY A 61 -16.76 -20.39 -17.77
CA GLY A 61 -16.05 -20.53 -16.50
C GLY A 61 -16.43 -19.40 -15.55
N ALA A 62 -16.36 -19.67 -14.25
CA ALA A 62 -16.59 -18.72 -13.19
C ALA A 62 -15.26 -17.99 -12.86
N LEU A 63 -15.27 -16.67 -13.05
CA LEU A 63 -14.16 -15.78 -12.71
C LEU A 63 -14.39 -15.13 -11.33
N LYS A 64 -13.33 -14.98 -10.53
CA LYS A 64 -13.37 -14.33 -9.20
C LYS A 64 -14.41 -14.94 -8.25
N GLN A 65 -14.64 -16.26 -8.32
CA GLN A 65 -15.52 -16.95 -7.38
C GLN A 65 -15.01 -16.75 -5.94
N ARG A 66 -13.71 -16.97 -5.71
CA ARG A 66 -12.97 -16.51 -4.53
C ARG A 66 -12.06 -15.34 -4.93
N TYR A 67 -11.69 -14.47 -3.98
CA TYR A 67 -10.72 -13.39 -4.25
C TYR A 67 -9.31 -13.94 -4.49
N SER A 68 -8.99 -15.12 -3.94
CA SER A 68 -7.72 -15.82 -4.16
C SER A 68 -7.58 -16.44 -5.55
N ASP A 69 -8.68 -16.56 -6.31
CA ASP A 69 -8.64 -17.02 -7.70
C ASP A 69 -8.11 -15.94 -8.67
N PHE A 70 -7.84 -14.74 -8.15
CA PHE A 70 -7.38 -13.61 -8.95
C PHE A 70 -6.22 -12.93 -8.22
N VAL A 71 -5.00 -13.31 -8.59
CA VAL A 71 -3.77 -12.79 -7.99
C VAL A 71 -3.11 -11.81 -8.95
N VAL A 72 -2.69 -10.66 -8.44
CA VAL A 72 -2.07 -9.59 -9.24
C VAL A 72 -0.75 -9.19 -8.59
N HIS A 73 0.34 -9.33 -9.33
CA HIS A 73 1.64 -8.79 -8.94
C HIS A 73 1.99 -7.63 -9.86
N GLU A 74 2.30 -6.46 -9.30
CA GLU A 74 2.85 -5.36 -10.07
C GLU A 74 4.20 -5.75 -10.67
N VAL A 75 4.46 -5.30 -11.89
CA VAL A 75 5.78 -5.35 -12.52
C VAL A 75 6.37 -3.95 -12.41
N ALA A 76 7.40 -3.80 -11.59
CA ALA A 76 8.08 -2.54 -11.37
C ALA A 76 8.76 -2.04 -12.66
N ARG A 77 9.20 -0.77 -12.65
CA ARG A 77 9.78 -0.13 -13.84
C ARG A 77 11.06 -0.78 -14.35
N ASP A 78 11.79 -1.46 -13.46
CA ASP A 78 12.99 -2.25 -13.74
C ASP A 78 12.67 -3.68 -14.23
N GLY A 79 11.39 -4.03 -14.40
CA GLY A 79 10.95 -5.37 -14.76
C GLY A 79 10.85 -6.34 -13.58
N THR A 80 11.24 -5.94 -12.37
CA THR A 80 11.15 -6.77 -11.18
C THR A 80 9.68 -7.08 -10.85
N LEU A 81 9.37 -8.36 -10.63
CA LEU A 81 8.04 -8.76 -10.20
C LEU A 81 7.86 -8.52 -8.70
N VAL A 82 6.93 -7.65 -8.34
CA VAL A 82 6.69 -7.26 -6.95
C VAL A 82 6.01 -8.39 -6.19
N ARG A 83 6.76 -8.99 -5.26
CA ARG A 83 6.29 -10.05 -4.35
C ARG A 83 6.73 -9.73 -2.93
N LEU A 84 5.94 -10.17 -1.96
CA LEU A 84 6.30 -10.06 -0.56
C LEU A 84 7.27 -11.21 -0.22
N THR A 85 8.57 -10.93 -0.09
CA THR A 85 9.60 -11.97 0.10
C THR A 85 10.31 -11.92 1.45
N SER A 86 10.53 -10.73 1.99
CA SER A 86 11.16 -10.53 3.29
C SER A 86 10.36 -9.55 4.16
N PHE A 87 10.40 -9.78 5.47
CA PHE A 87 9.90 -8.85 6.49
C PHE A 87 11.04 -8.18 7.26
N ASP A 88 12.28 -8.46 6.87
CA ASP A 88 13.48 -7.97 7.53
C ASP A 88 13.56 -6.46 7.36
N LEU A 89 14.05 -5.81 8.41
CA LEU A 89 14.29 -4.38 8.35
C LEU A 89 15.54 -4.14 7.50
N PRO A 90 15.55 -3.09 6.67
CA PRO A 90 16.78 -2.70 6.02
C PRO A 90 17.72 -2.22 7.11
N ASP A 91 18.99 -2.57 6.97
CA ASP A 91 20.04 -2.01 7.80
C ASP A 91 19.93 -0.49 7.76
N GLU A 92 19.53 0.14 8.88
CA GLU A 92 19.58 1.61 9.05
C GLU A 92 21.04 2.06 9.27
N VAL A 93 21.98 1.33 8.66
CA VAL A 93 23.41 1.56 8.72
C VAL A 93 23.68 2.90 8.05
N CYS A 94 24.11 3.83 8.89
CA CYS A 94 24.87 5.02 8.51
C CYS A 94 25.81 4.59 7.39
N LEU A 95 25.69 5.18 6.19
CA LEU A 95 26.47 4.82 5.01
C LEU A 95 27.88 4.38 5.41
N SER A 96 28.14 3.08 5.31
CA SER A 96 29.48 2.56 5.38
C SER A 96 30.27 3.16 4.21
N SER A 97 31.22 4.03 4.56
CA SER A 97 32.63 3.92 4.13
C SER A 97 32.94 4.06 2.63
N SER A 98 32.50 5.12 1.95
CA SER A 98 33.10 5.49 0.65
C SER A 98 33.03 6.99 0.35
N GLU A 99 31.84 7.58 0.30
CA GLU A 99 31.71 9.01 -0.03
C GLU A 99 31.86 9.93 1.21
N ALA A 100 31.33 9.53 2.37
CA ALA A 100 31.50 10.30 3.63
C ALA A 100 32.89 10.11 4.27
N GLU A 101 33.56 8.98 4.00
CA GLU A 101 34.89 8.67 4.49
C GLU A 101 35.98 9.49 3.76
N ALA A 102 35.70 9.99 2.56
CA ALA A 102 36.57 10.91 1.83
C ALA A 102 36.47 12.38 2.33
N ASP A 103 35.41 12.72 3.08
CA ASP A 103 35.19 14.05 3.64
C ASP A 103 35.48 14.12 5.16
N LEU A 104 35.41 12.99 5.88
CA LEU A 104 35.69 12.95 7.32
C LEU A 104 37.14 13.38 7.67
N PRO A 105 38.20 12.91 6.96
CA PRO A 105 39.56 13.39 7.20
C PRO A 105 39.70 14.89 6.93
N ARG A 106 39.07 15.42 5.87
CA ARG A 106 39.09 16.85 5.52
C ARG A 106 38.33 17.71 6.53
N ALA A 107 37.20 17.22 7.03
CA ALA A 107 36.44 17.87 8.09
C ALA A 107 37.22 17.87 9.41
N LEU A 108 37.87 16.76 9.77
CA LEU A 108 38.73 16.68 10.95
C LEU A 108 39.96 17.58 10.83
N GLU A 109 40.57 17.68 9.65
CA GLU A 109 41.68 18.62 9.39
C GLU A 109 41.23 20.08 9.48
N SER A 110 40.07 20.41 8.94
CA SER A 110 39.47 21.75 9.09
C SER A 110 39.14 22.07 10.55
N PHE A 111 38.66 21.08 11.32
CA PHE A 111 38.42 21.23 12.75
C PHE A 111 39.71 21.39 13.55
N ARG A 112 40.76 20.64 13.19
CA ARG A 112 42.10 20.74 13.76
C ARG A 112 42.68 22.15 13.56
N LEU A 113 42.49 22.74 12.38
CA LEU A 113 42.90 24.12 12.11
C LEU A 113 42.09 25.15 12.91
N LEU A 114 40.83 24.85 13.22
CA LEU A 114 39.94 25.74 13.96
C LEU A 114 40.15 25.67 15.49
N CYS A 115 40.20 24.48 16.08
CA CYS A 115 40.21 24.26 17.54
C CYS A 115 41.52 23.66 18.08
N GLY A 116 42.46 23.30 17.21
CA GLY A 116 43.72 22.66 17.60
C GLY A 116 43.65 21.14 17.77
N ASP A 117 44.82 20.55 18.04
CA ASP A 117 45.03 19.10 18.02
C ASP A 117 44.34 18.38 19.18
N ALA A 118 44.32 19.00 20.37
CA ALA A 118 43.72 18.42 21.56
C ALA A 118 42.21 18.20 21.41
N ASP A 119 41.48 19.23 20.96
CA ASP A 119 40.04 19.16 20.74
C ASP A 119 39.69 18.24 19.56
N CYS A 120 40.56 18.18 18.54
CA CYS A 120 40.39 17.27 17.41
C CYS A 120 40.48 15.79 17.82
N GLU A 121 41.40 15.42 18.71
CA GLU A 121 41.50 14.04 19.20
C GLU A 121 40.32 13.67 20.10
N VAL A 122 39.82 14.61 20.92
CA VAL A 122 38.59 14.41 21.72
C VAL A 122 37.37 14.19 20.81
N LEU A 123 37.22 14.98 19.75
CA LEU A 123 36.15 14.81 18.77
C LEU A 123 36.29 13.48 18.03
N ARG A 124 37.50 13.07 17.64
CA ARG A 124 37.75 11.79 16.97
C ARG A 124 37.35 10.62 17.86
N GLY A 125 37.77 10.61 19.12
CA GLY A 125 37.38 9.56 20.08
C GLY A 125 35.87 9.48 20.29
N PHE A 126 35.20 10.63 20.34
CA PHE A 126 33.74 10.69 20.46
C PHE A 126 33.00 10.21 19.20
N LEU A 127 33.52 10.48 18.00
CA LEU A 127 32.94 9.96 16.76
C LEU A 127 33.11 8.45 16.64
N SER A 128 34.25 7.91 17.09
CA SER A 128 34.47 6.46 17.16
C SER A 128 33.48 5.77 18.09
N SER A 129 33.25 6.31 19.30
CA SER A 129 32.28 5.73 20.25
C SER A 129 30.83 5.83 19.77
N VAL A 130 30.47 6.89 19.04
CA VAL A 130 29.16 7.02 18.39
C VAL A 130 29.00 6.01 17.24
N SER A 131 30.08 5.67 16.53
CA SER A 131 30.06 4.70 15.43
C SER A 131 29.92 3.24 15.91
N GLU A 132 30.33 2.94 17.14
CA GLU A 132 30.22 1.61 17.76
C GLU A 132 28.79 1.28 18.25
N GLY A 133 27.84 2.21 18.10
CA GLY A 133 26.42 1.97 18.34
C GLY A 133 25.99 2.09 19.80
N ASP A 134 26.81 2.69 20.65
CA ASP A 134 26.44 2.92 22.05
C ASP A 134 25.39 4.04 22.16
N SER A 135 24.28 3.74 22.83
CA SER A 135 23.11 4.63 22.88
C SER A 135 23.17 5.65 24.03
N ASP A 136 24.20 5.56 24.88
CA ASP A 136 24.40 6.42 26.06
C ASP A 136 25.81 7.05 26.10
N VAL A 137 26.22 7.67 24.97
CA VAL A 137 27.52 8.35 24.89
C VAL A 137 27.51 9.66 25.69
N SER A 138 28.42 9.77 26.65
CA SER A 138 28.60 10.97 27.48
C SER A 138 29.04 12.17 26.63
N PRO A 139 28.52 13.39 26.90
CA PRO A 139 28.88 14.58 26.13
C PRO A 139 30.36 14.94 26.34
N ILE A 140 31.00 15.43 25.28
CA ILE A 140 32.36 15.98 25.36
C ILE A 140 32.31 17.49 25.58
N ILE A 141 33.35 18.02 26.20
CA ILE A 141 33.54 19.45 26.43
C ILE A 141 34.85 19.84 25.75
N LEU A 142 34.78 20.81 24.84
CA LEU A 142 35.94 21.37 24.15
C LEU A 142 36.70 22.34 25.06
N SER A 143 37.93 22.67 24.67
CA SER A 143 38.80 23.57 25.41
C SER A 143 38.13 24.93 25.69
N PRO A 144 38.45 25.59 26.82
CA PRO A 144 37.86 26.89 27.15
C PRO A 144 38.21 27.96 26.12
N ASP A 145 37.20 28.72 25.70
CA ASP A 145 37.32 29.76 24.68
C ASP A 145 36.63 31.04 25.17
N ALA A 146 37.39 32.12 25.29
CA ALA A 146 36.90 33.42 25.71
C ALA A 146 36.23 34.21 24.55
N ASP A 147 36.60 33.95 23.29
CA ASP A 147 36.11 34.70 22.14
C ASP A 147 34.72 34.23 21.68
N LYS A 148 33.77 35.15 21.63
CA LYS A 148 32.40 34.86 21.17
C LYS A 148 32.32 34.61 19.66
N ALA A 149 33.16 35.27 18.87
CA ALA A 149 33.18 35.09 17.42
C ALA A 149 33.71 33.69 17.06
N HIS A 150 34.83 33.30 17.66
CA HIS A 150 35.39 31.95 17.51
C HIS A 150 34.40 30.85 17.95
N ARG A 151 33.76 30.98 19.12
CA ARG A 151 32.72 30.01 19.54
C ARG A 151 31.58 29.87 18.54
N LEU A 152 31.15 30.97 17.91
CA LEU A 152 30.09 30.94 16.89
C LEU A 152 30.54 30.19 15.63
N GLU A 153 31.78 30.37 15.20
CA GLU A 153 32.38 29.66 14.08
C GLU A 153 32.46 28.15 14.34
N VAL A 154 32.84 27.75 15.55
CA VAL A 154 32.81 26.35 15.99
C VAL A 154 31.38 25.80 15.95
N HIS A 155 30.40 26.52 16.48
CA HIS A 155 28.99 26.11 16.39
C HIS A 155 28.53 25.93 14.94
N ASP A 156 28.91 26.85 14.04
CA ASP A 156 28.55 26.78 12.63
C ASP A 156 29.29 25.66 11.90
N PHE A 157 30.53 25.36 12.28
CA PHE A 157 31.28 24.20 11.81
C PHE A 157 30.54 22.89 12.14
N PHE A 158 30.09 22.69 13.38
CA PHE A 158 29.30 21.51 13.76
C PHE A 158 27.95 21.46 13.03
N LYS A 159 27.28 22.60 12.83
CA LYS A 159 26.03 22.65 12.05
C LYS A 159 26.22 22.33 10.57
N ARG A 160 27.41 22.57 9.99
CA ARG A 160 27.71 22.29 8.59
C ARG A 160 28.18 20.86 8.39
N ASN A 161 29.09 20.38 9.24
CA ASN A 161 29.81 19.12 9.05
C ASN A 161 29.28 17.96 9.91
N PHE A 162 28.67 18.24 11.06
CA PHE A 162 28.27 17.22 12.04
C PHE A 162 26.84 17.45 12.57
N ILE A 163 25.85 17.48 11.67
CA ILE A 163 24.44 17.84 11.97
C ILE A 163 23.69 16.93 12.96
N PHE A 164 24.24 15.74 13.24
CA PHE A 164 23.72 14.80 14.24
C PHE A 164 24.21 15.12 15.66
N LEU A 165 25.18 16.03 15.79
CA LEU A 165 25.67 16.58 17.05
C LEU A 165 24.99 17.90 17.35
N VAL A 166 24.76 18.15 18.64
CA VAL A 166 24.28 19.43 19.15
C VAL A 166 25.40 20.04 19.96
N THR A 167 25.62 21.33 19.75
CA THR A 167 26.60 22.12 20.49
C THR A 167 25.89 23.18 21.32
N ASP A 168 26.29 23.30 22.59
CA ASP A 168 25.82 24.34 23.50
C ASP A 168 26.98 24.96 24.29
N THR A 169 26.95 26.27 24.51
CA THR A 169 27.98 26.96 25.29
C THR A 169 27.66 26.80 26.78
N VAL A 170 28.61 26.28 27.55
CA VAL A 170 28.52 26.11 29.01
C VAL A 170 29.63 26.89 29.71
N GLU A 171 29.43 27.23 30.98
CA GLU A 171 30.45 27.91 31.79
C GLU A 171 31.50 26.91 32.26
N HIS A 172 32.77 27.31 32.17
CA HIS A 172 33.90 26.53 32.67
C HIS A 172 33.89 26.48 34.21
N SER A 173 34.53 25.48 34.80
CA SER A 173 34.63 25.31 36.27
C SER A 173 35.17 26.53 37.01
N ASP A 174 35.90 27.40 36.31
CA ASP A 174 36.57 28.57 36.85
C ASP A 174 35.68 29.85 36.79
N GLY A 175 34.45 29.74 36.29
CA GLY A 175 33.44 30.82 36.27
C GLY A 175 33.72 32.01 35.33
N VAL A 176 34.92 32.10 34.76
CA VAL A 176 35.35 33.22 33.90
C VAL A 176 35.33 32.86 32.40
N GLN A 177 35.63 31.61 32.07
CA GLN A 177 35.71 31.13 30.68
C GLN A 177 34.47 30.34 30.28
N ARG A 178 34.20 30.26 28.98
CA ARG A 178 33.08 29.49 28.41
C ARG A 178 33.65 28.38 27.53
N CYS A 179 33.04 27.21 27.57
CA CYS A 179 33.42 26.07 26.73
C CYS A 179 32.22 25.59 25.90
N ILE A 180 32.50 24.86 24.82
CA ILE A 180 31.46 24.29 23.96
C ILE A 180 31.29 22.83 24.33
N ARG A 181 30.09 22.48 24.78
CA ARG A 181 29.68 21.10 25.01
C ARG A 181 29.10 20.53 23.73
N VAL A 182 29.60 19.37 23.30
CA VAL A 182 29.12 18.63 22.14
C VAL A 182 28.43 17.35 22.63
N ARG A 183 27.23 17.09 22.14
CA ARG A 183 26.43 15.93 22.54
C ARG A 183 25.66 15.34 21.37
N LEU A 184 25.38 14.05 21.44
CA LEU A 184 24.51 13.41 20.47
C LEU A 184 23.10 14.01 20.57
N ARG A 185 22.47 14.25 19.42
CA ARG A 185 21.11 14.80 19.38
C ARG A 185 20.11 13.75 19.84
N SER A 186 19.85 13.67 21.14
CA SER A 186 18.80 12.80 21.69
C SER A 186 17.44 13.17 21.09
N GLY A 187 16.69 12.17 20.61
CA GLY A 187 15.30 12.34 20.17
C GLY A 187 14.43 12.94 21.28
N PRO A 188 13.23 13.46 20.96
CA PRO A 188 12.35 14.04 21.96
C PRO A 188 11.92 12.96 22.97
N ARG A 189 12.52 12.97 24.18
CA ARG A 189 11.96 12.28 25.34
C ARG A 189 10.56 12.85 25.54
N GLY A 190 9.55 11.96 25.50
CA GLY A 190 8.14 12.34 25.54
C GLY A 190 7.84 13.28 26.71
N ARG A 191 7.51 14.53 26.40
CA ARG A 191 7.00 15.47 27.39
C ARG A 191 5.51 15.18 27.59
N ARG A 192 5.22 14.53 28.72
CA ARG A 192 3.91 14.27 29.28
C ARG A 192 3.16 15.59 29.51
N ASN A 193 1.87 15.59 29.17
CA ASN A 193 0.83 16.61 29.34
C ASN A 193 1.19 17.96 29.99
N ARG A 194 0.98 19.03 29.23
CA ARG A 194 0.88 20.41 29.72
C ARG A 194 -0.60 20.72 29.95
N THR A 195 -1.05 20.73 31.19
CA THR A 195 -2.23 21.53 31.57
C THR A 195 -1.74 22.97 31.71
N GLY A 196 -2.22 23.84 30.81
CA GLY A 196 -1.79 25.23 30.76
C GLY A 196 -2.53 25.93 29.64
N ILE A 197 -3.70 26.44 30.00
CA ILE A 197 -4.53 27.37 29.24
C ILE A 197 -3.63 28.50 28.70
N GLY A 198 -3.68 28.70 27.38
CA GLY A 198 -2.94 29.75 26.70
C GLY A 198 -3.37 29.79 25.25
N SER A 199 -4.17 30.80 24.94
CA SER A 199 -4.76 31.13 23.65
C SER A 199 -3.76 31.11 22.48
N SER A 200 -4.12 30.44 21.40
CA SER A 200 -3.57 30.72 20.08
C SER A 200 -4.67 30.57 19.03
N GLU A 201 -4.86 31.65 18.29
CA GLU A 201 -5.86 31.85 17.25
C GLU A 201 -5.79 30.79 16.13
N PRO A 202 -6.91 30.54 15.44
CA PRO A 202 -6.97 29.54 14.39
C PRO A 202 -6.23 30.06 13.15
N SER A 203 -4.99 29.62 12.95
CA SER A 203 -4.28 29.85 11.69
C SER A 203 -4.96 29.08 10.55
N GLY A 204 -5.92 29.76 9.91
CA GLY A 204 -6.45 29.41 8.61
C GLY A 204 -5.42 29.70 7.54
N TRP A 205 -4.52 28.74 7.26
CA TRP A 205 -3.74 28.68 6.03
C TRP A 205 -3.65 27.23 5.60
N ARG A 206 -4.06 26.96 4.35
CA ARG A 206 -3.88 25.66 3.71
C ARG A 206 -2.39 25.31 3.79
N ASP A 207 -2.09 24.15 4.36
CA ASP A 207 -0.74 23.63 4.47
C ASP A 207 -0.25 23.23 3.07
N ASP A 208 0.30 24.21 2.33
CA ASP A 208 0.89 24.11 0.97
C ASP A 208 2.13 23.19 0.91
N ARG A 209 2.44 22.47 2.00
CA ARG A 209 3.49 21.45 2.00
C ARG A 209 3.01 20.23 1.22
N PRO A 210 3.81 19.72 0.24
CA PRO A 210 3.40 18.60 -0.60
C PRO A 210 3.25 17.29 0.18
N PHE A 211 3.81 17.20 1.40
CA PHE A 211 3.78 16.00 2.23
C PHE A 211 3.56 16.33 3.71
N ASP A 212 3.01 15.37 4.45
CA ASP A 212 2.85 15.44 5.91
C ASP A 212 4.23 15.39 6.58
N SER A 213 4.59 16.47 7.28
CA SER A 213 5.88 16.61 7.95
C SER A 213 5.83 16.23 9.44
N ARG A 214 4.67 15.75 9.94
CA ARG A 214 4.52 15.32 11.33
C ARG A 214 5.42 14.11 11.60
N GLY A 215 6.42 14.31 12.44
CA GLY A 215 7.45 13.30 12.77
C GLY A 215 8.68 13.30 11.87
N SER A 216 8.77 14.21 10.88
CA SER A 216 9.86 14.27 9.89
C SER A 216 10.93 15.34 10.20
N VAL A 217 10.88 15.99 11.36
CA VAL A 217 11.78 17.11 11.73
C VAL A 217 13.25 16.64 11.87
N THR A 218 13.45 15.36 12.16
CA THR A 218 14.77 14.72 12.29
C THR A 218 14.83 13.52 11.35
N TRP A 219 14.97 13.74 10.05
CA TRP A 219 15.18 12.66 9.08
C TRP A 219 16.67 12.57 8.73
N PRO A 220 17.33 11.41 8.84
CA PRO A 220 18.73 11.27 8.49
C PRO A 220 18.98 11.62 7.02
N TYR A 221 19.99 12.45 6.75
CA TYR A 221 20.29 12.91 5.40
C TYR A 221 20.80 11.79 4.49
N HIS A 222 21.46 10.78 5.07
CA HIS A 222 21.98 9.62 4.36
C HIS A 222 20.87 8.65 3.93
N LEU A 223 19.71 8.68 4.59
CA LEU A 223 18.56 7.88 4.21
C LEU A 223 17.78 8.55 3.08
N GLY A 224 17.39 7.75 2.09
CA GLY A 224 16.43 8.17 1.08
C GLY A 224 15.18 8.77 1.72
N LYS A 225 14.66 9.87 1.16
CA LYS A 225 13.50 10.60 1.71
C LYS A 225 12.22 9.76 1.76
N PHE A 226 12.16 8.67 1.01
CA PHE A 226 11.01 7.78 0.95
C PHE A 226 11.39 6.36 1.35
N LEU A 227 10.57 5.75 2.18
CA LEU A 227 10.58 4.30 2.39
C LEU A 227 9.75 3.66 1.28
N ARG A 228 10.39 2.90 0.40
CA ARG A 228 9.74 1.98 -0.52
C ARG A 228 9.46 0.66 0.21
N PHE A 229 8.28 0.10 0.01
CA PHE A 229 7.91 -1.20 0.54
C PHE A 229 6.91 -1.88 -0.39
N HIS A 230 6.76 -3.20 -0.24
CA HIS A 230 5.75 -3.98 -0.93
C HIS A 230 4.49 -4.07 -0.06
N LEU A 231 3.38 -3.62 -0.61
CA LEU A 231 2.05 -3.74 -0.03
C LEU A 231 1.37 -4.99 -0.58
N TYR A 232 1.15 -5.97 0.27
CA TYR A 232 0.26 -7.09 0.04
C TYR A 232 -1.11 -6.78 0.63
N LYS A 233 -2.17 -7.02 -0.15
CA LYS A 233 -3.56 -6.84 0.32
C LYS A 233 -4.49 -7.92 -0.23
N GLU A 234 -5.48 -8.28 0.57
CA GLU A 234 -6.51 -9.27 0.27
C GLU A 234 -7.89 -8.64 0.34
N ASN A 235 -8.66 -8.74 -0.74
CA ASN A 235 -10.05 -8.26 -0.80
C ASN A 235 -10.25 -6.78 -0.36
N LYS A 236 -9.24 -5.94 -0.57
CA LYS A 236 -9.21 -4.54 -0.13
C LYS A 236 -8.86 -3.60 -1.27
N ASP A 237 -9.46 -2.42 -1.26
CA ASP A 237 -9.07 -1.33 -2.16
C ASP A 237 -7.70 -0.76 -1.74
N THR A 238 -6.89 -0.33 -2.70
CA THR A 238 -5.56 0.23 -2.41
C THR A 238 -5.65 1.45 -1.48
N GLN A 239 -6.58 2.38 -1.74
CA GLN A 239 -6.72 3.59 -0.92
C GLN A 239 -7.29 3.28 0.47
N GLU A 240 -8.17 2.28 0.58
CA GLU A 240 -8.64 1.76 1.86
C GLU A 240 -7.49 1.22 2.70
N ALA A 241 -6.61 0.39 2.12
CA ALA A 241 -5.46 -0.19 2.80
C ALA A 241 -4.48 0.90 3.29
N LEU A 242 -4.15 1.87 2.43
CA LEU A 242 -3.26 2.98 2.79
C LEU A 242 -3.87 3.88 3.87
N ARG A 243 -5.19 4.09 3.86
CA ARG A 243 -5.88 4.87 4.90
C ARG A 243 -5.80 4.19 6.26
N VAL A 244 -5.94 2.86 6.33
CA VAL A 244 -5.79 2.10 7.57
C VAL A 244 -4.37 2.25 8.12
N ILE A 245 -3.35 2.02 7.28
CA ILE A 245 -1.93 2.19 7.65
C ILE A 245 -1.66 3.63 8.11
N GLY A 246 -2.12 4.62 7.33
CA GLY A 246 -1.97 6.04 7.64
C GLY A 246 -2.58 6.42 8.99
N LYS A 247 -3.81 5.97 9.28
CA LYS A 247 -4.46 6.20 10.58
C LYS A 247 -3.64 5.64 11.75
N MET A 248 -3.07 4.44 11.59
CA MET A 248 -2.26 3.80 12.63
C MET A 248 -0.90 4.48 12.84
N LEU A 249 -0.33 5.10 11.79
CA LEU A 249 0.92 5.86 11.87
C LEU A 249 0.74 7.35 12.21
N GLY A 250 -0.50 7.84 12.22
CA GLY A 250 -0.83 9.26 12.37
C GLY A 250 -0.59 10.10 11.11
N LEU A 251 -0.52 9.48 9.93
CA LEU A 251 -0.15 10.09 8.65
C LEU A 251 -1.36 10.32 7.74
N GLN A 252 -1.29 11.38 6.94
CA GLN A 252 -2.29 11.66 5.91
C GLN A 252 -2.09 10.80 4.65
N PRO A 253 -3.16 10.56 3.85
CA PRO A 253 -3.07 9.80 2.60
C PRO A 253 -2.04 10.35 1.61
N ARG A 254 -1.81 11.67 1.58
CA ARG A 254 -0.81 12.33 0.70
C ARG A 254 0.64 11.90 0.95
N SER A 255 0.94 11.31 2.10
CA SER A 255 2.28 10.78 2.41
C SER A 255 2.61 9.49 1.66
N PHE A 256 1.59 8.79 1.18
CA PHE A 256 1.74 7.56 0.40
C PHE A 256 1.72 7.88 -1.09
N ARG A 257 2.59 7.22 -1.84
CA ARG A 257 2.66 7.30 -3.29
C ARG A 257 2.67 5.90 -3.90
N ILE A 258 1.89 5.73 -4.97
CA ILE A 258 1.70 4.47 -5.69
C ILE A 258 1.84 4.70 -7.19
N ALA A 259 2.27 3.67 -7.91
CA ALA A 259 2.30 3.72 -9.38
C ALA A 259 0.91 3.47 -10.01
N GLY A 260 0.03 2.76 -9.31
CA GLY A 260 -1.36 2.58 -9.73
C GLY A 260 -2.18 1.77 -8.73
N THR A 261 -3.49 1.93 -8.78
CA THR A 261 -4.44 1.14 -7.97
C THR A 261 -4.56 -0.28 -8.49
N LYS A 262 -4.81 -1.24 -7.61
CA LYS A 262 -5.03 -2.65 -7.96
C LYS A 262 -6.44 -3.09 -7.56
N ASP A 263 -6.93 -4.17 -8.17
CA ASP A 263 -8.27 -4.72 -7.92
C ASP A 263 -8.59 -4.89 -6.43
N LYS A 264 -9.80 -4.48 -6.01
CA LYS A 264 -10.29 -4.75 -4.65
C LYS A 264 -10.50 -6.25 -4.42
N ARG A 265 -11.31 -6.90 -5.25
CA ARG A 265 -11.65 -8.33 -5.15
C ARG A 265 -10.55 -9.18 -5.80
N ALA A 266 -9.40 -9.24 -5.15
CA ALA A 266 -8.19 -9.94 -5.58
C ALA A 266 -7.23 -10.10 -4.39
N ILE A 267 -6.21 -10.93 -4.57
CA ILE A 267 -4.95 -10.83 -3.81
C ILE A 267 -3.99 -10.01 -4.65
N THR A 268 -3.40 -8.95 -4.10
CA THR A 268 -2.54 -8.07 -4.89
C THR A 268 -1.30 -7.66 -4.13
N THR A 269 -0.16 -7.63 -4.83
CA THR A 269 1.09 -7.05 -4.33
C THR A 269 1.52 -5.90 -5.23
N GLN A 270 1.87 -4.76 -4.63
CA GLN A 270 2.31 -3.55 -5.33
C GLN A 270 3.37 -2.79 -4.55
N GLN A 271 4.19 -1.99 -5.25
CA GLN A 271 5.11 -1.06 -4.61
C GLN A 271 4.37 0.17 -4.10
N VAL A 272 4.77 0.62 -2.92
CA VAL A 272 4.32 1.86 -2.30
C VAL A 272 5.53 2.59 -1.77
N THR A 273 5.51 3.92 -1.84
CA THR A 273 6.52 4.77 -1.21
C THR A 273 5.85 5.65 -0.16
N LEU A 274 6.52 5.81 0.99
CA LEU A 274 6.04 6.56 2.14
C LEU A 274 7.08 7.59 2.55
N PHE A 275 6.68 8.86 2.62
CA PHE A 275 7.60 9.95 2.89
C PHE A 275 8.07 9.95 4.36
N LYS A 276 9.40 9.86 4.55
CA LYS A 276 10.10 10.02 5.83
C LYS A 276 9.51 9.22 7.00
N VAL A 277 9.39 7.91 6.81
CA VAL A 277 8.97 6.96 7.84
C VAL A 277 9.98 5.82 7.92
N HIS A 278 10.43 5.50 9.13
CA HIS A 278 11.33 4.36 9.36
C HIS A 278 10.62 3.03 9.12
N ALA A 279 11.34 2.06 8.54
CA ALA A 279 10.82 0.72 8.24
C ALA A 279 10.29 0.01 9.48
N SER A 280 10.97 0.15 10.62
CA SER A 280 10.58 -0.42 11.92
C SER A 280 9.15 -0.05 12.33
N ARG A 281 8.76 1.22 12.15
CA ARG A 281 7.41 1.71 12.47
C ARG A 281 6.34 1.05 11.62
N LEU A 282 6.64 0.81 10.34
CA LEU A 282 5.70 0.21 9.40
C LEU A 282 5.62 -1.32 9.60
N ALA A 283 6.77 -1.99 9.79
CA ALA A 283 6.85 -3.42 10.06
C ALA A 283 6.09 -3.82 11.33
N ALA A 284 6.15 -3.01 12.39
CA ALA A 284 5.43 -3.24 13.65
C ALA A 284 3.90 -3.32 13.49
N LEU A 285 3.35 -2.82 12.37
CA LEU A 285 1.92 -2.89 12.09
C LEU A 285 1.47 -4.25 11.56
N ASN A 286 2.37 -5.10 11.03
CA ASN A 286 2.01 -6.36 10.39
C ASN A 286 1.17 -7.29 11.28
N ASN A 287 1.37 -7.26 12.60
CA ASN A 287 0.64 -8.09 13.55
C ASN A 287 -0.78 -7.56 13.85
N LYS A 288 -1.04 -6.28 13.54
CA LYS A 288 -2.31 -5.59 13.79
C LYS A 288 -3.15 -5.42 12.53
N LEU A 289 -2.56 -5.65 11.36
CA LEU A 289 -3.20 -5.50 10.06
C LEU A 289 -3.89 -6.79 9.63
N THR A 290 -5.18 -6.72 9.35
CA THR A 290 -5.98 -7.85 8.83
C THR A 290 -6.12 -7.76 7.32
N GLY A 291 -5.71 -8.81 6.59
CA GLY A 291 -5.75 -8.86 5.12
C GLY A 291 -4.82 -7.84 4.45
N ILE A 292 -3.83 -7.31 5.17
CA ILE A 292 -2.79 -6.41 4.68
C ILE A 292 -1.46 -6.87 5.29
N LYS A 293 -0.40 -6.94 4.48
CA LYS A 293 0.98 -7.14 4.93
C LYS A 293 1.92 -6.18 4.20
N VAL A 294 2.98 -5.77 4.89
CA VAL A 294 4.01 -4.86 4.36
C VAL A 294 5.40 -5.46 4.61
N GLY A 295 6.29 -5.32 3.65
CA GLY A 295 7.64 -5.91 3.69
C GLY A 295 8.51 -5.43 2.54
N ASP A 296 9.64 -6.09 2.31
CA ASP A 296 10.64 -5.74 1.30
C ASP A 296 10.98 -4.24 1.33
N PHE A 297 11.38 -3.78 2.51
CA PHE A 297 11.64 -2.39 2.80
C PHE A 297 12.94 -1.93 2.15
N ASN A 298 12.93 -0.74 1.55
CA ASN A 298 14.12 -0.11 0.99
C ASN A 298 13.99 1.42 1.03
N TYR A 299 15.04 2.14 1.44
CA TYR A 299 15.04 3.61 1.39
C TYR A 299 15.44 4.11 -0.01
N VAL A 300 14.64 5.02 -0.56
CA VAL A 300 14.83 5.58 -1.91
C VAL A 300 14.74 7.10 -1.90
N LYS A 301 15.48 7.75 -2.83
CA LYS A 301 15.54 9.21 -2.92
C LYS A 301 14.23 9.84 -3.42
N GLU A 302 13.54 9.15 -4.32
CA GLU A 302 12.32 9.61 -4.99
C GLU A 302 11.11 8.72 -4.68
N GLY A 303 9.95 9.35 -4.53
CA GLY A 303 8.67 8.63 -4.37
C GLY A 303 8.07 8.26 -5.72
N LEU A 304 7.29 7.17 -5.74
CA LEU A 304 6.60 6.70 -6.95
C LEU A 304 5.67 7.75 -7.53
N VAL A 305 5.49 7.71 -8.84
CA VAL A 305 4.53 8.53 -9.58
C VAL A 305 3.53 7.61 -10.28
N LEU A 306 2.29 8.08 -10.43
CA LEU A 306 1.26 7.35 -11.19
C LEU A 306 1.76 7.01 -12.59
N GLY A 307 1.61 5.76 -13.00
CA GLY A 307 2.12 5.24 -14.27
C GLY A 307 3.55 4.71 -14.25
N GLN A 308 4.30 4.83 -13.14
CA GLN A 308 5.65 4.26 -13.01
C GLN A 308 5.66 2.74 -12.73
N LEU A 309 4.97 1.97 -13.56
CA LEU A 309 5.01 0.51 -13.59
C LEU A 309 5.09 0.02 -15.04
N MET A 310 5.70 -1.14 -15.29
CA MET A 310 5.68 -1.75 -16.62
C MET A 310 4.35 -2.45 -16.92
N GLY A 311 3.71 -2.99 -15.89
CA GLY A 311 2.47 -3.75 -16.06
C GLY A 311 2.09 -4.53 -14.82
N ASN A 312 1.24 -5.54 -15.01
CA ASN A 312 0.80 -6.41 -13.94
C ASN A 312 0.86 -7.86 -14.44
N ARG A 313 1.40 -8.76 -13.62
CA ARG A 313 1.30 -10.19 -13.84
C ARG A 313 0.04 -10.70 -13.15
N PHE A 314 -0.83 -11.33 -13.93
CA PHE A 314 -2.06 -11.92 -13.44
C PHE A 314 -1.90 -13.43 -13.33
N THR A 315 -2.33 -14.00 -12.21
CA THR A 315 -2.62 -15.42 -12.08
C THR A 315 -4.12 -15.55 -11.88
N ILE A 316 -4.80 -16.18 -12.83
CA ILE A 316 -6.25 -16.26 -12.89
C ILE A 316 -6.68 -17.71 -12.88
N THR A 317 -7.50 -18.08 -11.89
CA THR A 317 -8.14 -19.40 -11.80
C THR A 317 -9.58 -19.29 -12.29
N LEU A 318 -9.91 -20.02 -13.35
CA LEU A 318 -11.30 -20.20 -13.80
C LEU A 318 -11.88 -21.44 -13.12
N ARG A 319 -12.99 -21.29 -12.40
CA ARG A 319 -13.69 -22.39 -11.73
C ARG A 319 -14.90 -22.85 -12.52
N SER A 320 -15.37 -24.07 -12.28
CA SER A 320 -16.58 -24.62 -12.92
C SER A 320 -16.54 -24.47 -14.44
N VAL A 321 -15.44 -24.89 -15.06
CA VAL A 321 -15.24 -24.78 -16.49
C VAL A 321 -16.16 -25.76 -17.21
N ILE A 322 -16.93 -25.26 -18.18
CA ILE A 322 -17.81 -26.05 -19.05
C ILE A 322 -17.35 -25.82 -20.49
N ALA A 323 -16.62 -26.79 -21.02
CA ALA A 323 -16.11 -26.83 -22.38
C ALA A 323 -16.52 -28.15 -23.05
N GLU A 324 -16.51 -28.19 -24.38
CA GLU A 324 -16.80 -29.42 -25.14
C GLU A 324 -15.65 -30.44 -25.03
N SER A 325 -14.41 -29.97 -24.97
CA SER A 325 -13.22 -30.78 -24.74
C SER A 325 -12.11 -29.96 -24.06
N GLU A 326 -11.14 -30.65 -23.46
CA GLU A 326 -9.93 -30.02 -22.91
C GLU A 326 -9.06 -29.41 -24.03
N ASP A 327 -9.01 -30.06 -25.20
CA ASP A 327 -8.28 -29.54 -26.36
C ASP A 327 -8.80 -28.17 -26.81
N MET A 328 -10.10 -27.92 -26.75
CA MET A 328 -10.67 -26.62 -27.07
C MET A 328 -10.12 -25.52 -26.15
N ILE A 329 -9.92 -25.82 -24.86
CA ILE A 329 -9.34 -24.88 -23.90
C ILE A 329 -7.88 -24.60 -24.27
N LYS A 330 -7.10 -25.64 -24.57
CA LYS A 330 -5.70 -25.53 -24.96
C LYS A 330 -5.54 -24.66 -26.21
N VAL A 331 -6.31 -24.93 -27.26
CA VAL A 331 -6.29 -24.16 -28.52
C VAL A 331 -6.70 -22.70 -28.28
N ALA A 332 -7.66 -22.44 -27.38
CA ALA A 332 -8.05 -21.07 -27.04
C ALA A 332 -6.94 -20.31 -26.28
N VAL A 333 -6.24 -20.98 -25.35
CA VAL A 333 -5.11 -20.40 -24.60
C VAL A 333 -3.92 -20.15 -25.52
N ASP A 334 -3.58 -21.10 -26.39
CA ASP A 334 -2.50 -20.95 -27.36
C ASP A 334 -2.78 -19.79 -28.33
N GLY A 335 -4.04 -19.64 -28.76
CA GLY A 335 -4.49 -18.50 -29.56
C GLY A 335 -4.32 -17.16 -28.85
N LEU A 336 -4.61 -17.09 -27.53
CA LEU A 336 -4.40 -15.90 -26.71
C LEU A 336 -2.91 -15.58 -26.56
N ILE A 337 -2.04 -16.58 -26.38
CA ILE A 337 -0.59 -16.39 -26.26
C ILE A 337 -0.01 -15.85 -27.57
N LYS A 338 -0.41 -16.44 -28.71
CA LYS A 338 0.14 -16.09 -30.02
C LYS A 338 -0.37 -14.75 -30.55
N ASN A 339 -1.67 -14.51 -30.43
CA ASN A 339 -2.33 -13.37 -31.10
C ASN A 339 -2.77 -12.27 -30.12
N GLY A 340 -2.73 -12.53 -28.81
CA GLY A 340 -3.22 -11.60 -27.80
C GLY A 340 -4.75 -11.47 -27.80
N PHE A 341 -5.22 -10.30 -27.39
CA PHE A 341 -6.64 -9.96 -27.29
C PHE A 341 -6.86 -8.50 -27.68
N ILE A 342 -8.12 -8.14 -27.99
CA ILE A 342 -8.47 -6.76 -28.33
C ILE A 342 -8.45 -5.91 -27.05
N ASN A 343 -7.64 -4.85 -27.05
CA ASN A 343 -7.41 -3.97 -25.89
C ASN A 343 -8.60 -3.02 -25.62
N TYR A 344 -9.75 -3.56 -25.22
CA TYR A 344 -10.93 -2.80 -24.85
C TYR A 344 -10.81 -2.20 -23.44
N TYR A 345 -11.44 -1.03 -23.23
CA TYR A 345 -11.82 -0.61 -21.89
C TYR A 345 -12.88 -1.55 -21.31
N GLY A 346 -12.52 -2.26 -20.24
CA GLY A 346 -13.42 -3.18 -19.56
C GLY A 346 -14.61 -2.49 -18.88
N LEU A 347 -15.65 -3.27 -18.53
CA LEU A 347 -16.89 -2.76 -17.93
C LEU A 347 -16.68 -1.93 -16.66
N GLN A 348 -15.63 -2.23 -15.88
CA GLN A 348 -15.26 -1.48 -14.68
C GLN A 348 -15.02 0.01 -14.94
N ARG A 349 -14.52 0.39 -16.13
CA ARG A 349 -14.27 1.79 -16.52
C ARG A 349 -15.54 2.60 -16.70
N PHE A 350 -16.64 1.91 -16.98
CA PHE A 350 -17.94 2.53 -17.21
C PHE A 350 -18.82 2.54 -15.95
N GLY A 351 -18.24 2.18 -14.79
CA GLY A 351 -18.94 2.06 -13.52
C GLY A 351 -19.82 0.80 -13.44
N SER A 352 -20.01 0.34 -12.20
CA SER A 352 -20.94 -0.74 -11.86
C SER A 352 -22.37 -0.23 -11.60
N ALA A 353 -22.55 1.09 -11.55
CA ALA A 353 -23.85 1.73 -11.34
C ALA A 353 -24.76 1.58 -12.58
N SER A 354 -26.06 1.79 -12.36
CA SER A 354 -27.08 1.78 -13.41
C SER A 354 -26.80 2.81 -14.51
N VAL A 355 -26.33 4.01 -14.13
CA VAL A 355 -25.89 5.04 -15.07
C VAL A 355 -24.43 4.81 -15.47
N PRO A 356 -24.14 4.59 -16.76
CA PRO A 356 -22.77 4.53 -17.25
C PRO A 356 -22.04 5.87 -17.13
N THR A 357 -20.80 5.85 -16.65
CA THR A 357 -19.98 7.06 -16.48
C THR A 357 -19.75 7.84 -17.78
N HIS A 358 -19.74 7.16 -18.93
CA HIS A 358 -19.54 7.80 -20.23
C HIS A 358 -20.74 8.68 -20.66
N LEU A 359 -21.96 8.39 -20.21
CA LEU A 359 -23.12 9.24 -20.50
C LEU A 359 -23.05 10.54 -19.71
N VAL A 360 -22.62 10.46 -18.45
CA VAL A 360 -22.32 11.65 -17.62
C VAL A 360 -21.23 12.48 -18.31
N GLY A 361 -20.13 11.85 -18.73
CA GLY A 361 -19.07 12.55 -19.47
C GLY A 361 -19.59 13.22 -20.75
N ALA A 362 -20.45 12.56 -21.53
CA ALA A 362 -21.01 13.12 -22.75
C ALA A 362 -21.91 14.35 -22.50
N THR A 363 -22.76 14.31 -21.46
CA THR A 363 -23.62 15.45 -21.09
C THR A 363 -22.79 16.64 -20.60
N LEU A 364 -21.75 16.40 -19.81
CA LEU A 364 -20.79 17.44 -19.39
C LEU A 364 -20.10 18.11 -20.59
N LEU A 365 -19.62 17.32 -21.56
CA LEU A 365 -18.96 17.85 -22.76
C LEU A 365 -19.90 18.67 -23.66
N ARG A 366 -21.21 18.40 -23.62
CA ARG A 366 -22.22 19.18 -24.35
C ARG A 366 -22.70 20.43 -23.60
N GLY A 367 -22.21 20.67 -22.39
CA GLY A 367 -22.69 21.77 -21.54
C GLY A 367 -24.09 21.55 -20.96
N GLU A 368 -24.59 20.31 -20.97
CA GLU A 368 -25.92 19.95 -20.44
C GLU A 368 -25.85 19.73 -18.92
N TRP A 369 -25.53 20.79 -18.16
CA TRP A 369 -25.25 20.71 -16.72
C TRP A 369 -26.39 20.11 -15.89
N ARG A 370 -27.64 20.51 -16.17
CA ARG A 370 -28.82 19.97 -15.48
C ARG A 370 -28.93 18.46 -15.67
N SER A 371 -28.81 18.00 -16.92
CA SER A 371 -28.84 16.57 -17.25
C SER A 371 -27.71 15.80 -16.58
N ALA A 372 -26.49 16.38 -16.54
CA ALA A 372 -25.36 15.76 -15.87
C ALA A 372 -25.61 15.59 -14.36
N VAL A 373 -26.18 16.60 -13.70
CA VAL A 373 -26.54 16.56 -12.27
C VAL A 373 -27.62 15.50 -12.02
N SER A 374 -28.69 15.47 -12.82
CA SER A 374 -29.73 14.44 -12.73
C SER A 374 -29.15 13.04 -12.90
N LEU A 375 -28.29 12.83 -13.89
CA LEU A 375 -27.61 11.56 -14.11
C LEU A 375 -26.70 11.12 -12.95
N ILE A 376 -26.29 12.03 -12.06
CA ILE A 376 -25.48 11.75 -10.87
C ILE A 376 -26.38 11.53 -9.64
N LEU A 377 -27.42 12.35 -9.45
CA LEU A 377 -28.16 12.42 -8.18
C LEU A 377 -29.51 11.68 -8.19
N ASP A 378 -30.11 11.42 -9.36
CA ASP A 378 -31.46 10.84 -9.39
C ASP A 378 -31.49 9.46 -8.71
N PRO A 379 -32.54 9.16 -7.89
CA PRO A 379 -32.73 7.89 -7.21
C PRO A 379 -32.77 6.71 -8.18
N ARG A 380 -32.31 5.53 -7.74
CA ARG A 380 -32.03 4.41 -8.64
C ARG A 380 -32.49 3.09 -8.07
N GLU A 381 -33.04 2.24 -8.92
CA GLU A 381 -33.30 0.84 -8.57
C GLU A 381 -31.97 0.09 -8.30
N GLY A 382 -31.86 -0.51 -7.12
CA GLY A 382 -30.75 -1.38 -6.74
C GLY A 382 -29.56 -0.72 -6.04
N VAL A 383 -29.71 0.53 -5.56
CA VAL A 383 -28.81 1.18 -4.58
C VAL A 383 -29.60 1.56 -3.35
#